data_AF-A0A8H6CWA2-F1
#
_entry.id   AF-A0A8H6CWA2-F1
#
_cell.length_a   1.000
_cell.length_b   1.000
_cell.length_c   1.000
_cell.angle_alpha   90.00
_cell.angle_beta   90.00
_cell.angle_gamma   90.00
#
_symmetry.space_group_name_H-M   'P 1'
#
loop_
_entity.id
_entity.type
_entity.pdbx_description
1 polymer ?
#
loop_
_entity_poly.entity_id
_entity_poly.type
_entity_poly.pdbx_seq_one_letter_code
_entity_poly.pdbx_strand_id
1 'polypeptide(L)'
;MLLPAAPDKPQVVMRSTDEGQRPVLHGYGYSCGRISKLGSTYIAGQTPFPAEEWYNLVDKIDLSTRPRPDSNDVNFPQTTDFFFKFLGFACYLYGLTKEEEEEEEAADNVLKPYLNIGGSQESYEAYRFGPKWEDRIRQLALERKDGVLPFRDIPFYYAAAGWPSSHATIVRGNLQACHSRRCFVTDTGYFGLAPAEAKIGDQVFTCVGASVPFVLREIGGSGGDEFRLVGESYLQVGGWYGMINNESQPRSLYIV
;
A
#
# COMPACT_ATOMS: atom_id res chain seq x y z
N MET A 1 18.87 0.90 -31.90
CA MET A 1 17.96 2.00 -31.51
C MET A 1 18.13 2.18 -30.00
N LEU A 2 18.82 3.24 -29.58
CA LEU A 2 19.03 3.52 -28.16
C LEU A 2 17.73 4.10 -27.58
N LEU A 3 17.15 3.45 -26.59
CA LEU A 3 16.05 4.04 -25.81
C LEU A 3 16.57 5.36 -25.19
N PRO A 4 15.79 6.46 -25.21
CA PRO A 4 16.25 7.71 -24.61
C PRO A 4 16.45 7.50 -23.11
N ALA A 5 17.62 7.89 -22.60
CA ALA A 5 17.86 8.00 -21.17
C ALA A 5 16.79 8.93 -20.57
N ALA A 6 16.35 8.62 -19.36
CA ALA A 6 15.37 9.45 -18.68
C ALA A 6 15.90 10.87 -18.49
N PRO A 7 15.09 11.91 -18.75
CA PRO A 7 15.54 13.29 -18.62
C PRO A 7 15.92 13.61 -17.17
N ASP A 8 17.04 14.32 -16.97
CA ASP A 8 17.55 14.78 -15.66
C ASP A 8 16.50 15.54 -14.81
N LYS A 9 15.47 16.06 -15.47
CA LYS A 9 14.27 16.64 -14.84
C LYS A 9 13.03 16.07 -15.54
N PRO A 10 12.42 14.99 -15.01
CA PRO A 10 11.22 14.43 -15.59
C PRO A 10 10.08 15.44 -15.46
N GLN A 11 9.48 15.79 -16.60
CA GLN A 11 8.32 16.66 -16.65
C GLN A 11 7.06 15.81 -16.72
N VAL A 12 6.07 16.15 -15.90
CA VAL A 12 4.71 15.64 -16.03
C VAL A 12 4.00 16.54 -17.04
N VAL A 13 3.75 16.03 -18.24
CA VAL A 13 3.14 16.81 -19.33
C VAL A 13 1.73 16.28 -19.60
N MET A 14 0.73 17.11 -19.37
CA MET A 14 -0.63 16.85 -19.85
C MET A 14 -0.71 17.28 -21.32
N ARG A 15 -0.77 16.32 -22.24
CA ARG A 15 -0.97 16.63 -23.66
C ARG A 15 -2.47 16.76 -23.93
N SER A 16 -2.91 17.97 -24.20
CA SER A 16 -4.18 18.26 -24.87
C SER A 16 -3.88 18.37 -26.37
N THR A 17 -4.39 17.45 -27.18
CA THR A 17 -4.30 17.53 -28.65
C THR A 17 -5.69 17.57 -29.24
N ASP A 18 -6.08 18.75 -29.73
CA ASP A 18 -7.29 19.08 -30.50
C ASP A 18 -8.66 18.60 -29.93
N GLU A 19 -9.75 19.19 -30.44
CA GLU A 19 -11.11 18.85 -30.02
C GLU A 19 -11.44 17.38 -30.36
N GLY A 20 -11.60 16.54 -29.33
CA GLY A 20 -12.12 15.17 -29.45
C GLY A 20 -11.16 14.03 -29.07
N GLN A 21 -9.89 14.29 -28.74
CA GLN A 21 -8.98 13.26 -28.22
C GLN A 21 -8.94 13.25 -26.68
N ARG A 22 -8.68 12.07 -26.11
CA ARG A 22 -8.56 11.88 -24.65
C ARG A 22 -7.23 12.48 -24.15
N PRO A 23 -7.23 13.29 -23.09
CA PRO A 23 -5.99 13.84 -22.54
C PRO A 23 -5.10 12.72 -22.03
N VAL A 24 -3.79 12.83 -22.29
CA VAL A 24 -2.80 11.83 -21.87
C VAL A 24 -1.75 12.49 -20.98
N LEU A 25 -1.52 11.88 -19.83
CA LEU A 25 -0.46 12.25 -18.90
C LEU A 25 0.82 11.50 -19.28
N HIS A 26 1.82 12.22 -19.76
CA HIS A 26 3.14 11.67 -20.06
C HIS A 26 4.07 11.84 -18.86
N GLY A 27 4.72 10.75 -18.46
CA GLY A 27 5.70 10.71 -17.38
C GLY A 27 6.68 9.56 -17.50
N TYR A 28 7.45 9.33 -16.44
CA TYR A 28 8.43 8.26 -16.36
C TYR A 28 8.21 7.47 -15.08
N GLY A 29 8.51 6.17 -15.08
CA GLY A 29 8.44 5.36 -13.86
C GLY A 29 9.30 4.10 -13.91
N TYR A 30 9.64 3.60 -12.73
CA TYR A 30 10.37 2.35 -12.54
C TYR A 30 9.37 1.22 -12.33
N SER A 31 9.45 0.15 -13.13
CA SER A 31 8.54 -0.99 -13.01
C SER A 31 8.90 -1.84 -11.79
N CYS A 32 7.94 -2.03 -10.89
CA CYS A 32 8.04 -2.90 -9.72
C CYS A 32 7.50 -4.32 -10.01
N GLY A 33 7.29 -4.66 -11.29
CA GLY A 33 6.73 -5.94 -11.71
C GLY A 33 5.21 -5.93 -11.90
N ARG A 34 4.70 -7.07 -12.39
CA ARG A 34 3.26 -7.32 -12.57
C ARG A 34 2.71 -8.01 -11.34
N ILE A 35 1.50 -7.63 -10.94
CA ILE A 35 0.76 -8.31 -9.88
C ILE A 35 0.55 -9.77 -10.29
N SER A 36 1.16 -10.69 -9.55
CA SER A 36 1.09 -12.13 -9.78
C SER A 36 0.14 -12.81 -8.80
N LYS A 37 -0.01 -12.27 -7.58
CA LYS A 37 -0.95 -12.76 -6.56
C LYS A 37 -1.72 -11.59 -5.94
N LEU A 38 -2.97 -11.83 -5.55
CA LEU A 38 -3.84 -10.88 -4.89
C LEU A 38 -4.56 -11.56 -3.72
N GLY A 39 -4.62 -10.88 -2.58
CA GLY A 39 -5.50 -11.25 -1.46
C GLY A 39 -6.89 -10.64 -1.61
N SER A 40 -7.82 -11.01 -0.73
CA SER A 40 -9.17 -10.44 -0.66
C SER A 40 -9.14 -8.92 -0.40
N THR A 41 -10.15 -8.21 -0.89
CA THR A 41 -10.34 -6.79 -0.59
C THR A 41 -10.88 -6.64 0.83
N TYR A 42 -10.32 -5.68 1.58
CA TYR A 42 -10.89 -5.26 2.84
C TYR A 42 -11.78 -4.04 2.67
N ILE A 43 -13.06 -4.18 2.99
CA ILE A 43 -14.02 -3.08 3.05
C ILE A 43 -14.62 -3.08 4.45
N ALA A 44 -14.22 -2.09 5.25
CA ALA A 44 -14.73 -1.91 6.62
C ALA A 44 -16.27 -1.94 6.64
N GLY A 45 -16.84 -2.81 7.48
CA GLY A 45 -18.28 -2.99 7.59
C GLY A 45 -18.93 -3.92 6.58
N GLN A 46 -18.21 -4.37 5.55
CA GLN A 46 -18.74 -5.32 4.56
C GLN A 46 -18.03 -6.67 4.64
N THR A 47 -16.70 -6.65 4.73
CA THR A 47 -15.87 -7.85 4.80
C THR A 47 -15.07 -7.86 6.11
N PRO A 48 -14.82 -9.06 6.70
CA PRO A 48 -13.84 -9.15 7.77
C PRO A 48 -12.45 -8.75 7.25
N PHE A 49 -11.59 -8.24 8.12
CA PHE A 49 -10.21 -7.93 7.73
C PHE A 49 -9.42 -9.24 7.46
N PRO A 50 -8.88 -9.43 6.24
CA PRO A 50 -8.30 -10.69 5.79
C PRO A 50 -6.84 -10.86 6.25
N ALA A 51 -6.56 -10.66 7.54
CA ALA A 51 -5.20 -10.66 8.09
C ALA A 51 -4.41 -11.94 7.78
N GLU A 52 -5.01 -13.11 8.07
CA GLU A 52 -4.37 -14.40 7.88
C GLU A 52 -4.12 -14.70 6.41
N GLU A 53 -5.08 -14.39 5.53
CA GLU A 53 -4.93 -14.55 4.10
C GLU A 53 -3.79 -13.68 3.56
N TRP A 54 -3.76 -12.39 3.94
CA TRP A 54 -2.72 -11.47 3.50
C TRP A 54 -1.36 -11.85 4.05
N TYR A 55 -1.27 -12.30 5.31
CA TYR A 55 -0.02 -12.80 5.87
C TYR A 55 0.48 -14.04 5.10
N ASN A 56 -0.38 -15.04 4.88
CA ASN A 56 -0.03 -16.25 4.13
C ASN A 56 0.36 -15.97 2.68
N LEU A 57 -0.21 -14.94 2.06
CA LEU A 57 0.14 -14.49 0.71
C LEU A 57 1.58 -13.97 0.69
N VAL A 58 1.95 -13.17 1.69
CA VAL A 58 3.25 -12.51 1.79
C VAL A 58 4.34 -13.46 2.30
N ASP A 59 4.04 -14.35 3.22
CA ASP A 59 4.98 -15.34 3.77
C ASP A 59 5.53 -16.29 2.67
N LYS A 60 4.75 -16.54 1.61
CA LYS A 60 5.08 -17.45 0.50
C LYS A 60 5.65 -16.76 -0.73
N ILE A 61 6.26 -15.58 -0.57
CA ILE A 61 6.90 -14.87 -1.67
C ILE A 61 8.26 -15.51 -1.98
N ASP A 62 8.48 -15.81 -3.25
CA ASP A 62 9.81 -16.16 -3.73
C ASP A 62 10.65 -14.88 -3.85
N LEU A 63 11.67 -14.76 -3.01
CA LEU A 63 12.57 -13.61 -3.00
C LEU A 63 13.68 -13.72 -4.04
N SER A 64 13.91 -14.90 -4.61
CA SER A 64 14.95 -15.10 -5.63
C SER A 64 14.67 -14.34 -6.93
N THR A 65 13.41 -13.96 -7.14
CA THR A 65 12.96 -13.16 -8.30
C THR A 65 13.24 -11.66 -8.15
N ARG A 66 13.79 -11.21 -7.00
CA ARG A 66 14.09 -9.79 -6.78
C ARG A 66 15.32 -9.33 -7.56
N PRO A 67 15.31 -8.14 -8.18
CA PRO A 67 16.42 -7.63 -9.00
C PRO A 67 17.78 -7.46 -8.28
N ARG A 68 17.83 -7.49 -6.95
CA ARG A 68 19.00 -7.75 -6.07
C ARG A 68 18.55 -7.44 -4.63
N PRO A 69 18.82 -8.28 -3.63
CA PRO A 69 18.51 -7.97 -2.23
C PRO A 69 19.45 -6.87 -1.72
N ASP A 70 18.91 -5.75 -1.23
CA ASP A 70 19.69 -4.75 -0.49
C ASP A 70 19.95 -5.30 0.94
N SER A 71 21.08 -4.96 1.57
CA SER A 71 21.26 -5.22 3.01
C SER A 71 20.25 -4.45 3.87
N ASN A 72 19.67 -3.37 3.32
CA ASN A 72 18.52 -2.65 3.86
C ASN A 72 17.17 -3.12 3.31
N ASP A 73 17.07 -4.27 2.62
CA ASP A 73 15.80 -4.98 2.47
C ASP A 73 15.42 -5.49 3.88
N VAL A 74 14.97 -4.55 4.70
CA VAL A 74 14.62 -4.76 6.10
C VAL A 74 13.62 -5.88 6.12
N ASN A 75 14.06 -6.99 6.74
CA ASN A 75 13.31 -8.12 7.22
C ASN A 75 11.94 -8.24 6.57
N PHE A 76 11.87 -9.11 5.57
CA PHE A 76 10.67 -9.87 5.23
C PHE A 76 9.81 -10.09 6.47
N PRO A 77 8.47 -10.17 6.39
CA PRO A 77 7.68 -10.56 7.55
C PRO A 77 7.95 -12.03 7.91
N GLN A 78 9.13 -12.28 8.50
CA GLN A 78 9.54 -13.53 9.13
C GLN A 78 8.59 -13.85 10.30
N THR A 79 7.88 -12.83 10.78
CA THR A 79 6.85 -12.93 11.81
C THR A 79 5.68 -12.01 11.46
N THR A 80 4.52 -12.32 12.03
CA THR A 80 3.30 -11.52 11.95
C THR A 80 3.52 -10.06 12.40
N ASP A 81 4.41 -9.82 13.38
CA ASP A 81 4.73 -8.48 13.87
C ASP A 81 5.32 -7.57 12.79
N PHE A 82 6.16 -8.10 11.92
CA PHE A 82 6.73 -7.33 10.81
C PHE A 82 5.68 -6.97 9.76
N PHE A 83 4.70 -7.85 9.52
CA PHE A 83 3.57 -7.55 8.64
C PHE A 83 2.75 -6.37 9.18
N PHE A 84 2.49 -6.31 10.48
CA PHE A 84 1.79 -5.17 11.08
C PHE A 84 2.61 -3.88 11.09
N LYS A 85 3.94 -3.96 11.23
CA LYS A 85 4.81 -2.78 11.05
C LYS A 85 4.75 -2.26 9.62
N PHE A 86 4.74 -3.16 8.63
CA PHE A 86 4.54 -2.80 7.22
C PHE A 86 3.21 -2.04 7.02
N LEU A 87 2.10 -2.53 7.60
CA LEU A 87 0.83 -1.80 7.56
C LEU A 87 0.94 -0.44 8.25
N GLY A 88 1.67 -0.35 9.37
CA GLY A 88 1.93 0.92 10.07
C GLY A 88 2.67 1.94 9.20
N PHE A 89 3.66 1.50 8.40
CA PHE A 89 4.33 2.37 7.44
C PHE A 89 3.41 2.82 6.31
N ALA A 90 2.49 1.97 5.85
CA ALA A 90 1.46 2.38 4.90
C ALA A 90 0.63 3.55 5.47
N CYS A 91 0.23 3.46 6.75
CA CYS A 91 -0.52 4.52 7.44
C CYS A 91 0.23 5.85 7.47
N TYR A 92 1.53 5.78 7.79
CA TYR A 92 2.40 6.95 7.84
C TYR A 92 2.48 7.65 6.47
N LEU A 93 2.70 6.90 5.39
CA LEU A 93 2.79 7.48 4.04
C LEU A 93 1.46 8.08 3.57
N TYR A 94 0.33 7.51 3.96
CA TYR A 94 -0.98 8.10 3.69
C TYR A 94 -1.33 9.28 4.62
N GLY A 95 -0.42 9.70 5.50
CA GLY A 95 -0.57 10.88 6.35
C GLY A 95 -1.62 10.71 7.47
N LEU A 96 -1.99 9.47 7.78
CA LEU A 96 -3.14 9.16 8.65
C LEU A 96 -2.84 9.19 10.16
N THR A 97 -1.57 9.39 10.54
CA THR A 97 -1.15 9.52 11.95
C THR A 97 -0.73 10.94 12.32
N LYS A 98 -1.04 11.95 11.49
CA LYS A 98 -0.84 13.36 11.86
C LYS A 98 -2.07 13.88 12.61
N GLU A 99 -2.38 13.28 13.76
CA GLU A 99 -3.09 14.03 14.80
C GLU A 99 -1.98 14.71 15.61
N GLU A 100 -1.99 16.03 15.59
CA GLU A 100 -1.14 16.95 16.31
C GLU A 100 -1.22 16.65 17.82
N GLU A 101 -0.29 15.85 18.35
CA GLU A 101 0.13 16.02 19.73
C GLU A 101 1.20 17.11 19.72
N GLU A 102 0.95 18.15 20.50
CA GLU A 102 1.75 19.37 20.65
C GLU A 102 3.26 19.07 20.73
N GLU A 103 4.05 19.95 20.13
CA GLU A 103 5.51 20.00 20.25
C GLU A 103 5.93 19.93 21.73
N GLU A 104 6.35 18.76 22.21
CA GLU A 104 7.36 18.70 23.27
C GLU A 104 8.74 18.76 22.60
N GLU A 105 9.42 19.87 22.87
CA GLU A 105 10.72 20.26 22.34
C GLU A 105 11.76 19.13 22.30
N ALA A 106 12.41 19.03 21.14
CA ALA A 106 13.76 18.53 20.91
C ALA A 106 14.46 17.81 22.10
N ALA A 107 14.29 16.50 22.15
CA ALA A 107 15.36 15.62 22.61
C ALA A 107 15.86 14.80 21.41
N ASP A 108 17.17 14.85 21.19
CA ASP A 108 17.97 14.05 20.25
C ASP A 108 17.92 12.51 20.51
N ASN A 109 16.81 12.02 21.05
CA ASN A 109 16.50 10.62 21.29
C ASN A 109 15.06 10.35 20.87
N VAL A 110 14.77 10.48 19.57
CA VAL A 110 13.67 9.70 18.98
C VAL A 110 14.06 8.24 19.15
N LEU A 111 13.64 7.68 20.29
CA LEU A 111 13.74 6.28 20.62
C LEU A 111 12.93 5.53 19.56
N LYS A 112 13.61 5.19 18.45
CA LYS A 112 13.18 4.16 17.51
C LYS A 112 12.69 3.00 18.36
N PRO A 113 11.42 2.55 18.25
CA PRO A 113 10.93 1.53 19.15
C PRO A 113 11.75 0.26 18.90
N TYR A 114 12.69 -0.02 19.80
CA TYR A 114 13.28 -1.33 19.94
C TYR A 114 12.14 -2.24 20.40
N LEU A 115 11.60 -2.99 19.44
CA LEU A 115 10.61 -4.03 19.71
C LEU A 115 11.31 -5.19 20.42
N ASN A 116 11.42 -5.10 21.74
CA ASN A 116 11.53 -6.27 22.58
C ASN A 116 10.10 -6.79 22.83
N ILE A 117 9.63 -7.68 21.97
CA ILE A 117 8.46 -8.52 22.27
C ILE A 117 9.01 -9.90 22.63
N GLY A 118 9.49 -9.98 23.85
CA GLY A 118 9.63 -11.22 24.62
C GLY A 118 8.60 -11.18 25.74
N GLY A 119 7.33 -11.31 25.39
CA GLY A 119 6.21 -11.46 26.32
C GLY A 119 5.36 -12.64 25.88
N SER A 120 5.21 -13.62 26.76
CA SER A 120 4.66 -14.97 26.57
C SER A 120 3.21 -15.04 26.08
N GLN A 121 2.87 -16.20 25.46
CA GLN A 121 1.64 -17.04 25.28
C GLN A 121 0.21 -16.46 25.43
N GLU A 122 0.05 -15.23 25.85
CA GLU A 122 -1.11 -14.34 25.79
C GLU A 122 -0.96 -13.37 24.59
N SER A 123 -0.05 -13.72 23.68
CA SER A 123 0.38 -12.97 22.49
C SER A 123 -0.77 -12.86 21.49
N TYR A 124 -1.69 -11.93 21.72
CA TYR A 124 -2.59 -11.43 20.66
C TYR A 124 -3.49 -12.50 19.98
N GLU A 125 -3.69 -13.66 20.60
CA GLU A 125 -3.87 -14.99 19.97
C GLU A 125 -5.05 -15.23 19.00
N ALA A 126 -5.74 -14.21 18.49
CA ALA A 126 -6.76 -14.40 17.44
C ALA A 126 -7.20 -13.14 16.67
N TYR A 127 -6.64 -11.93 16.88
CA TYR A 127 -7.11 -10.62 16.32
C TYR A 127 -8.48 -10.63 15.62
N ARG A 128 -9.53 -10.95 16.38
CA ARG A 128 -10.92 -10.81 15.95
C ARG A 128 -11.29 -9.41 16.40
N PHE A 129 -11.21 -8.42 15.51
CA PHE A 129 -11.76 -7.09 15.76
C PHE A 129 -13.17 -7.33 16.27
N GLY A 130 -13.37 -7.16 17.58
CA GLY A 130 -14.47 -7.86 18.26
C GLY A 130 -15.77 -7.63 17.51
N PRO A 131 -16.66 -8.64 17.40
CA PRO A 131 -17.89 -8.55 16.59
C PRO A 131 -18.59 -7.22 16.77
N LYS A 132 -18.58 -6.68 18.00
CA LYS A 132 -19.04 -5.33 18.36
C LYS A 132 -18.66 -4.18 17.42
N TRP A 133 -17.41 -4.06 16.94
CA TRP A 133 -17.03 -2.95 16.04
C TRP A 133 -17.57 -3.19 14.61
N GLU A 134 -17.39 -4.40 14.08
CA GLU A 134 -17.86 -4.74 12.73
C GLU A 134 -19.38 -4.68 12.68
N ASP A 135 -20.05 -5.22 13.71
CA ASP A 135 -21.49 -5.19 13.89
C ASP A 135 -22.00 -3.76 13.99
N ARG A 136 -21.29 -2.89 14.72
CA ARG A 136 -21.65 -1.47 14.81
C ARG A 136 -21.56 -0.79 13.45
N ILE A 137 -20.54 -1.06 12.66
CA ILE A 137 -20.39 -0.49 11.33
C ILE A 137 -21.40 -1.07 10.36
N ARG A 138 -21.65 -2.39 10.40
CA ARG A 138 -22.71 -3.04 9.62
C ARG A 138 -24.06 -2.41 9.94
N GLN A 139 -24.36 -2.15 11.20
CA GLN A 139 -25.57 -1.45 11.62
C GLN A 139 -25.64 -0.02 11.02
N LEU A 140 -24.57 0.76 11.16
CA LEU A 140 -24.51 2.12 10.59
C LEU A 140 -24.64 2.11 9.05
N ALA A 141 -24.11 1.10 8.37
CA ALA A 141 -24.24 0.93 6.93
C ALA A 141 -25.69 0.58 6.53
N LEU A 142 -26.36 -0.28 7.29
CA LEU A 142 -27.77 -0.66 7.07
C LEU A 142 -28.74 0.52 7.28
N GLU A 143 -28.38 1.50 8.11
CA GLU A 143 -29.16 2.73 8.29
C GLU A 143 -29.12 3.65 7.05
N ARG A 144 -28.19 3.41 6.11
CA ARG A 144 -28.07 4.17 4.87
C ARG A 144 -28.81 3.50 3.71
N LYS A 145 -29.33 4.33 2.80
CA LYS A 145 -30.07 3.86 1.61
C LYS A 145 -29.22 3.04 0.64
N ASP A 146 -27.93 3.34 0.56
CA ASP A 146 -26.95 2.70 -0.34
C ASP A 146 -26.21 1.52 0.32
N GLY A 147 -26.37 1.30 1.62
CA GLY A 147 -25.68 0.23 2.34
C GLY A 147 -24.16 0.42 2.45
N VAL A 148 -23.64 1.61 2.10
CA VAL A 148 -22.20 1.89 2.07
C VAL A 148 -21.90 3.10 2.96
N LEU A 149 -20.97 2.93 3.88
CA LEU A 149 -20.46 4.03 4.70
C LEU A 149 -19.36 4.77 3.93
N PRO A 150 -19.51 6.08 3.67
CA PRO A 150 -18.41 6.92 3.20
C PRO A 150 -17.23 6.82 4.17
N PHE A 151 -16.00 6.87 3.65
CA PHE A 151 -14.78 6.73 4.46
C PHE A 151 -14.75 7.60 5.73
N ARG A 152 -15.22 8.86 5.63
CA ARG A 152 -15.30 9.81 6.75
C ARG A 152 -16.28 9.40 7.86
N ASP A 153 -17.30 8.63 7.49
CA ASP A 153 -18.35 8.17 8.40
C ASP A 153 -17.99 6.83 9.06
N ILE A 154 -16.86 6.22 8.67
CA ILE A 154 -16.38 4.97 9.27
C ILE A 154 -15.66 5.31 10.57
N PRO A 155 -16.18 4.86 11.73
CA PRO A 155 -15.63 5.24 13.02
C PRO A 155 -14.44 4.36 13.40
N PHE A 156 -13.33 4.46 12.66
CA PHE A 156 -12.10 3.68 12.92
C PHE A 156 -11.55 3.91 14.34
N TYR A 157 -11.87 5.04 14.97
CA TYR A 157 -11.50 5.33 16.36
C TYR A 157 -12.13 4.37 17.39
N TYR A 158 -13.22 3.66 17.05
CA TYR A 158 -13.75 2.59 17.89
C TYR A 158 -13.07 1.24 17.66
N ALA A 159 -12.27 1.09 16.59
CA ALA A 159 -11.51 -0.13 16.40
C ALA A 159 -10.49 -0.26 17.54
N ALA A 160 -10.43 -1.45 18.15
CA ALA A 160 -9.61 -1.71 19.34
C ALA A 160 -9.93 -0.84 20.59
N ALA A 161 -11.17 -0.31 20.70
CA ALA A 161 -11.61 0.33 21.93
C ALA A 161 -11.46 -0.62 23.14
N GLY A 162 -10.79 -0.15 24.20
CA GLY A 162 -10.47 -0.94 25.40
C GLY A 162 -9.09 -1.59 25.40
N TRP A 163 -8.28 -1.40 24.35
CA TRP A 163 -6.89 -1.83 24.29
C TRP A 163 -5.97 -0.70 24.80
N PRO A 164 -4.72 -1.00 25.22
CA PRO A 164 -3.74 0.05 25.54
C PRO A 164 -3.55 1.03 24.37
N SER A 165 -3.46 2.33 24.66
CA SER A 165 -3.49 3.41 23.66
C SER A 165 -2.49 3.23 22.51
N SER A 166 -1.26 2.81 22.81
CA SER A 166 -0.23 2.58 21.79
C SER A 166 -0.63 1.52 20.75
N HIS A 167 -1.32 0.47 21.17
CA HIS A 167 -1.78 -0.60 20.28
C HIS A 167 -3.07 -0.25 19.55
N ALA A 168 -3.99 0.42 20.24
CA ALA A 168 -5.24 0.90 19.64
C ALA A 168 -4.97 1.86 18.48
N THR A 169 -4.01 2.77 18.62
CA THR A 169 -3.60 3.72 17.57
C THR A 169 -3.06 3.01 16.32
N ILE A 170 -2.20 2.00 16.49
CA ILE A 170 -1.65 1.22 15.38
C ILE A 170 -2.77 0.47 14.65
N VAL A 171 -3.67 -0.18 15.39
CA VAL A 171 -4.79 -0.93 14.81
C VAL A 171 -5.74 -0.01 14.04
N ARG A 172 -6.14 1.12 14.65
CA ARG A 172 -6.96 2.15 14.00
C ARG A 172 -6.32 2.59 12.68
N GLY A 173 -5.05 2.98 12.72
CA GLY A 173 -4.31 3.43 11.55
C GLY A 173 -4.32 2.36 10.46
N ASN A 174 -3.97 1.12 10.81
CA ASN A 174 -3.86 0.02 9.86
C ASN A 174 -5.19 -0.26 9.15
N LEU A 175 -6.30 -0.34 9.89
CA LEU A 175 -7.62 -0.57 9.29
C LEU A 175 -8.02 0.58 8.37
N GLN A 176 -7.73 1.81 8.78
CA GLN A 176 -8.02 3.00 7.98
C GLN A 176 -7.20 2.99 6.68
N ALA A 177 -5.90 2.70 6.74
CA ALA A 177 -5.03 2.62 5.58
C ALA A 177 -5.39 1.45 4.64
N CYS A 178 -5.89 0.34 5.18
CA CYS A 178 -6.26 -0.84 4.41
C CYS A 178 -7.67 -0.78 3.81
N HIS A 179 -8.52 0.15 4.23
CA HIS A 179 -9.89 0.23 3.75
C HIS A 179 -9.94 0.46 2.22
N SER A 180 -10.78 -0.31 1.52
CA SER A 180 -10.88 -0.33 0.05
C SER A 180 -9.57 -0.69 -0.65
N ARG A 181 -8.72 -1.48 0.02
CA ARG A 181 -7.47 -2.02 -0.53
C ARG A 181 -7.39 -3.53 -0.39
N ARG A 182 -6.44 -4.10 -1.12
CA ARG A 182 -6.09 -5.52 -1.07
C ARG A 182 -4.58 -5.72 -1.09
N CYS A 183 -4.09 -6.75 -0.42
CA CYS A 183 -2.68 -7.10 -0.49
C CYS A 183 -2.35 -7.73 -1.86
N PHE A 184 -1.15 -7.46 -2.36
CA PHE A 184 -0.65 -8.03 -3.61
C PHE A 184 0.79 -8.50 -3.50
N VAL A 185 1.18 -9.37 -4.41
CA VAL A 185 2.57 -9.77 -4.68
C VAL A 185 2.85 -9.58 -6.16
N THR A 186 4.03 -9.08 -6.51
CA THR A 186 4.49 -8.96 -7.91
C THR A 186 5.28 -10.19 -8.35
N ASP A 187 5.40 -10.39 -9.66
CA ASP A 187 6.28 -11.40 -10.27
C ASP A 187 7.78 -11.17 -9.98
N THR A 188 8.17 -9.97 -9.59
CA THR A 188 9.52 -9.64 -9.11
C THR A 188 9.70 -9.83 -7.60
N GLY A 189 8.70 -10.37 -6.89
CA GLY A 189 8.80 -10.70 -5.47
C GLY A 189 8.65 -9.51 -4.52
N TYR A 190 8.09 -8.39 -4.98
CA TYR A 190 7.65 -7.31 -4.09
C TYR A 190 6.22 -7.56 -3.61
N PHE A 191 5.83 -6.94 -2.50
CA PHE A 191 4.46 -6.96 -2.02
C PHE A 191 4.04 -5.59 -1.49
N GLY A 192 2.73 -5.42 -1.35
CA GLY A 192 2.17 -4.12 -1.06
C GLY A 192 0.67 -4.12 -0.81
N LEU A 193 0.10 -2.92 -0.79
CA LEU A 193 -1.35 -2.68 -0.80
C LEU A 193 -1.74 -2.01 -2.11
N ALA A 194 -2.69 -2.59 -2.81
CA ALA A 194 -3.25 -2.09 -4.07
C ALA A 194 -4.71 -1.65 -3.86
N PRO A 195 -5.26 -0.78 -4.72
CA PRO A 195 -6.69 -0.45 -4.70
C PRO A 195 -7.55 -1.70 -4.93
N ALA A 196 -8.81 -1.66 -4.47
CA ALA A 196 -9.76 -2.76 -4.60
C ALA A 196 -9.94 -3.26 -6.06
N GLU A 197 -9.83 -2.34 -7.03
CA GLU A 197 -10.01 -2.56 -8.47
C GLU A 197 -8.80 -3.22 -9.15
N ALA A 198 -7.70 -3.40 -8.42
CA ALA A 198 -6.50 -4.07 -8.93
C ALA A 198 -6.76 -5.53 -9.28
N LYS A 199 -6.11 -5.98 -10.36
CA LYS A 199 -6.23 -7.32 -10.92
C LYS A 199 -4.85 -7.94 -11.16
N ILE A 200 -4.81 -9.28 -11.19
CA ILE A 200 -3.62 -10.01 -11.63
C ILE A 200 -3.26 -9.55 -13.05
N GLY A 201 -1.98 -9.27 -13.26
CA GLY A 201 -1.43 -8.74 -14.52
C GLY A 201 -1.27 -7.22 -14.58
N ASP A 202 -1.93 -6.46 -13.70
CA ASP A 202 -1.69 -5.02 -13.57
C ASP A 202 -0.23 -4.77 -13.17
N GLN A 203 0.36 -3.67 -13.64
CA GLN A 203 1.75 -3.31 -13.37
C GLN A 203 1.83 -2.31 -12.23
N VAL A 204 2.81 -2.49 -11.35
CA VAL A 204 3.10 -1.52 -10.29
C VAL A 204 4.28 -0.67 -10.73
N PHE A 205 4.14 0.65 -10.64
CA PHE A 205 5.19 1.59 -10.99
C PHE A 205 5.47 2.57 -9.86
N THR A 206 6.74 2.80 -9.57
CA THR A 206 7.19 3.99 -8.85
C THR A 206 7.40 5.10 -9.88
N CYS A 207 6.41 5.97 -10.02
CA CYS A 207 6.47 7.10 -10.94
C CYS A 207 7.46 8.16 -10.44
N VAL A 208 8.28 8.71 -11.33
CA VAL A 208 9.27 9.70 -10.93
C VAL A 208 8.57 10.99 -10.46
N GLY A 209 8.97 11.47 -9.29
CA GLY A 209 8.37 12.64 -8.64
C GLY A 209 7.12 12.35 -7.81
N ALA A 210 6.61 11.12 -7.81
CA ALA A 210 5.54 10.71 -6.90
C ALA A 210 6.09 10.32 -5.52
N SER A 211 5.28 10.47 -4.47
CA SER A 211 5.60 10.01 -3.11
C SER A 211 5.19 8.56 -2.83
N VAL A 212 4.34 7.99 -3.69
CA VAL A 212 3.82 6.62 -3.57
C VAL A 212 3.80 5.94 -4.95
N PRO A 213 3.92 4.60 -5.03
CA PRO A 213 3.73 3.87 -6.27
C PRO A 213 2.26 3.91 -6.75
N PHE A 214 2.05 3.54 -8.01
CA PHE A 214 0.75 3.42 -8.63
C PHE A 214 0.57 2.06 -9.28
N VAL A 215 -0.68 1.56 -9.23
CA VAL A 215 -1.12 0.43 -10.06
C VAL A 215 -1.61 0.97 -11.39
N LEU A 216 -1.01 0.50 -12.47
CA LEU A 216 -1.30 0.87 -13.85
C LEU A 216 -1.74 -0.36 -14.64
N ARG A 217 -2.80 -0.22 -15.44
CA ARG A 217 -3.32 -1.28 -16.31
C ARG A 217 -3.01 -0.97 -17.75
N GLU A 218 -2.28 -1.85 -18.41
CA GLU A 218 -1.90 -1.71 -19.82
C GLU A 218 -3.13 -1.63 -20.74
N ILE A 219 -3.12 -0.71 -21.68
CA ILE A 219 -4.14 -0.53 -22.72
C ILE A 219 -3.55 -1.06 -24.03
N GLY A 220 -4.29 -1.91 -24.76
CA GLY A 220 -3.91 -2.33 -26.13
C GLY A 220 -3.14 -3.65 -26.29
N GLY A 221 -2.82 -4.36 -25.20
CA GLY A 221 -2.14 -5.66 -25.28
C GLY A 221 -0.62 -5.58 -25.46
N SER A 222 0.05 -6.66 -25.08
CA SER A 222 1.47 -6.84 -24.75
C SER A 222 2.50 -5.91 -25.40
N GLY A 223 3.06 -5.01 -24.58
CA GLY A 223 4.28 -4.25 -24.80
C GLY A 223 4.09 -2.74 -24.93
N GLY A 224 2.86 -2.23 -24.80
CA GLY A 224 2.57 -0.80 -24.96
C GLY A 224 3.10 0.05 -23.79
N ASP A 225 3.32 1.34 -24.07
CA ASP A 225 3.61 2.36 -23.05
C ASP A 225 2.33 3.08 -22.58
N GLU A 226 1.16 2.66 -23.07
CA GLU A 226 -0.15 3.22 -22.72
C GLU A 226 -0.80 2.47 -21.56
N PHE A 227 -1.25 3.24 -20.57
CA PHE A 227 -1.77 2.74 -19.31
C PHE A 227 -3.03 3.48 -18.90
N ARG A 228 -3.93 2.77 -18.22
CA ARG A 228 -4.97 3.35 -17.39
C ARG A 228 -4.49 3.39 -15.95
N LEU A 229 -4.64 4.52 -15.27
CA LEU A 229 -4.45 4.59 -13.82
C LEU A 229 -5.53 3.74 -13.12
N VAL A 230 -5.11 2.75 -12.33
CA VAL A 230 -6.02 2.00 -11.45
C VAL A 230 -6.12 2.69 -10.09
N GLY A 231 -4.99 3.12 -9.54
CA GLY A 231 -4.96 3.89 -8.30
C GLY A 231 -3.62 3.88 -7.59
N GLU A 232 -3.55 4.61 -6.49
CA GLU A 232 -2.39 4.65 -5.60
C GLU A 232 -2.14 3.31 -4.91
N SER A 233 -0.89 2.96 -4.79
CA SER A 233 -0.40 1.73 -4.16
C SER A 233 0.52 2.09 -3.00
N TYR A 234 0.71 1.13 -2.10
CA TYR A 234 1.85 1.11 -1.20
C TYR A 234 2.72 -0.10 -1.53
N LEU A 235 4.04 0.02 -1.43
CA LEU A 235 5.01 -1.04 -1.68
C LEU A 235 5.92 -1.14 -0.46
N GLN A 236 6.36 -2.37 -0.13
CA GLN A 236 7.37 -2.58 0.90
C GLN A 236 8.60 -1.68 0.67
N VAL A 237 9.07 -1.04 1.74
CA VAL A 237 10.12 0.01 1.75
C VAL A 237 11.40 -0.36 0.97
N GLY A 238 11.84 -1.62 1.02
CA GLY A 238 13.04 -2.07 0.31
C GLY A 238 12.94 -1.99 -1.23
N GLY A 239 11.73 -2.11 -1.78
CA GLY A 239 11.50 -1.97 -3.22
C GLY A 239 11.76 -0.55 -3.74
N TRP A 240 11.50 0.47 -2.93
CA TRP A 240 11.74 1.86 -3.32
C TRP A 240 13.22 2.17 -3.48
N TYR A 241 14.03 1.86 -2.45
CA TYR A 241 15.47 2.16 -2.45
C TYR A 241 16.23 1.30 -3.45
N GLY A 242 15.92 0.00 -3.51
CA GLY A 242 16.59 -0.91 -4.45
C GLY A 242 16.36 -0.54 -5.92
N MET A 243 15.20 0.03 -6.26
CA MET A 243 14.88 0.38 -7.65
C MET A 243 15.45 1.72 -8.10
N ILE A 244 15.45 2.74 -7.24
CA ILE A 244 15.98 4.07 -7.57
C ILE A 244 17.52 4.05 -7.62
N ASN A 245 18.16 3.20 -6.81
CA ASN A 245 19.62 3.11 -6.72
C ASN A 245 20.24 2.13 -7.74
N ASN A 246 19.45 1.25 -8.35
CA ASN A 246 19.92 0.40 -9.44
C ASN A 246 20.04 1.25 -10.72
N GLU A 247 21.04 0.96 -11.56
CA GLU A 247 21.28 1.60 -12.89
C GLU A 247 20.11 1.42 -13.90
N SER A 248 18.93 1.02 -13.43
CA SER A 248 17.72 0.87 -14.22
C SER A 248 17.26 2.24 -14.72
N GLN A 249 17.00 2.34 -16.03
CA GLN A 249 16.41 3.54 -16.60
C GLN A 249 14.88 3.48 -16.44
N PRO A 250 14.22 4.56 -15.98
CA PRO A 250 12.77 4.57 -15.88
C PRO A 250 12.15 4.56 -17.29
N ARG A 251 11.02 3.88 -17.41
CA ARG A 251 10.28 3.72 -18.66
C ARG A 251 9.33 4.90 -18.87
N SER A 252 9.10 5.27 -20.13
CA SER A 252 8.05 6.22 -20.52
C SER A 252 6.66 5.64 -20.21
N LEU A 253 5.78 6.44 -19.61
CA LEU A 253 4.42 6.08 -19.27
C LEU A 253 3.45 7.08 -19.89
N TYR A 254 2.46 6.59 -20.63
CA TYR A 254 1.36 7.37 -21.19
C TYR A 254 0.06 6.97 -20.49
N ILE A 255 -0.34 7.76 -19.50
CA ILE A 255 -1.53 7.46 -18.68
C ILE A 255 -2.73 8.17 -19.30
N VAL A 256 -3.71 7.37 -19.75
CA VAL A 256 -4.92 7.79 -20.48
C VAL A 256 -6.15 7.74 -19.57
#